data_AF-A0A1Y2CZ65-F1
#
_entry.id   AF-A0A1Y2CZ65-F1
#
_cell.length_a   1.000
_cell.length_b   1.000
_cell.length_c   1.000
_cell.angle_alpha   90.00
_cell.angle_beta   90.00
_cell.angle_gamma   90.00
#
_symmetry.space_group_name_H-M   'P 1'
#
loop_
_entity.id
_entity.type
_entity.pdbx_description
1 polymer ?
#
loop_
_entity_poly.entity_id
_entity_poly.type
_entity_poly.pdbx_seq_one_letter_code
_entity_poly.pdbx_strand_id
1 'polypeptide(L)'
;NEIFAILGHNGAGKTTLMNIMTGILSSTRGEVYYDSVPISITVDVDSILQDINLLSKKEQYPKELSGGQRRKLCITLALLGSPKYVFLDEPTTGLDPYSRKNIWELLSRKKEGRIIFVTTHYMDEADLLADRKMIISNGNISCLGSSLFLKQQFNMNYSLDV
;
A
#
# COMPACT_ATOMS: atom_id res chain seq x y z
N ASN A 1 2.16 9.75 10.64
CA ASN A 1 2.31 9.16 9.30
C ASN A 1 1.87 7.72 9.33
N GLU A 2 0.92 7.40 8.47
CA GLU A 2 0.00 6.27 8.64
C GLU A 2 0.01 5.41 7.38
N ILE A 3 0.07 4.08 7.56
CA ILE A 3 -0.24 3.15 6.49
C ILE A 3 -1.69 2.68 6.66
N PHE A 4 -2.50 2.93 5.63
CA PHE A 4 -3.91 2.60 5.59
C PHE A 4 -4.15 1.43 4.62
N ALA A 5 -4.56 0.28 5.13
CA ALA A 5 -4.85 -0.89 4.32
C ALA A 5 -6.33 -0.97 3.92
N ILE A 6 -6.59 -1.15 2.63
CA ILE A 6 -7.90 -1.41 2.06
C ILE A 6 -8.00 -2.92 1.78
N LEU A 7 -8.85 -3.59 2.56
CA LEU A 7 -9.08 -5.03 2.54
C LEU A 7 -10.40 -5.37 1.88
N GLY A 8 -10.47 -6.55 1.27
CA GLY A 8 -11.70 -7.06 0.65
C GLY A 8 -11.39 -8.18 -0.33
N HIS A 9 -12.37 -9.01 -0.64
CA HIS A 9 -12.23 -10.07 -1.65
C HIS A 9 -12.00 -9.48 -3.06
N ASN A 10 -11.65 -10.32 -4.02
CA ASN A 10 -11.55 -9.91 -5.42
C ASN A 10 -12.93 -9.46 -5.92
N GLY A 11 -12.98 -8.31 -6.60
CA GLY A 11 -14.26 -7.70 -7.01
C GLY A 11 -14.98 -6.91 -5.91
N ALA A 12 -14.44 -6.79 -4.69
CA ALA A 12 -15.06 -6.00 -3.63
C ALA A 12 -15.09 -4.48 -3.90
N GLY A 13 -14.30 -4.00 -4.87
CA GLY A 13 -14.21 -2.58 -5.24
C GLY A 13 -12.97 -1.83 -4.75
N LYS A 14 -11.94 -2.54 -4.26
CA LYS A 14 -10.68 -1.94 -3.74
C LYS A 14 -10.00 -1.02 -4.77
N THR A 15 -9.68 -1.56 -5.96
CA THR A 15 -9.03 -0.81 -7.05
C THR A 15 -9.92 0.34 -7.55
N THR A 16 -11.24 0.12 -7.65
CA THR A 16 -12.19 1.17 -8.05
C THR A 16 -12.15 2.33 -7.06
N LEU A 17 -12.16 2.05 -5.76
CA LEU A 17 -12.05 3.09 -4.74
C LEU A 17 -10.71 3.83 -4.83
N MET A 18 -9.61 3.09 -5.00
CA MET A 18 -8.28 3.70 -5.15
C MET A 18 -8.22 4.62 -6.38
N ASN A 19 -8.82 4.23 -7.50
CA ASN A 19 -8.89 5.06 -8.70
C ASN A 19 -9.74 6.34 -8.51
N ILE A 20 -10.81 6.26 -7.70
CA ILE A 20 -11.59 7.44 -7.34
C ILE A 20 -10.77 8.37 -6.44
N MET A 21 -10.07 7.79 -5.47
CA MET A 21 -9.15 8.52 -4.58
C MET A 21 -8.02 9.20 -5.35
N THR A 22 -7.43 8.57 -6.35
CA THR A 22 -6.35 9.19 -7.15
C THR A 22 -6.86 10.16 -8.23
N GLY A 23 -8.18 10.27 -8.42
CA GLY A 23 -8.79 11.08 -9.49
C GLY A 23 -8.67 10.47 -10.89
N ILE A 24 -8.17 9.23 -11.01
CA ILE A 24 -8.14 8.47 -12.28
C ILE A 24 -9.57 8.14 -12.74
N LEU A 25 -10.47 7.92 -11.79
CA LEU A 25 -11.89 7.67 -12.04
C LEU A 25 -12.75 8.71 -11.32
N SER A 26 -13.73 9.29 -12.00
CA SER A 26 -14.69 10.20 -11.37
C SER A 26 -15.70 9.44 -10.51
N SER A 27 -15.96 9.91 -9.29
CA SER A 27 -17.05 9.38 -8.46
C SER A 27 -18.41 9.64 -9.13
N THR A 28 -19.33 8.68 -9.02
CA THR A 28 -20.71 8.88 -9.49
C THR A 28 -21.45 9.91 -8.61
N ARG A 29 -21.10 9.99 -7.33
CA ARG A 29 -21.59 10.95 -6.32
C ARG A 29 -20.53 11.16 -5.25
N GLY A 30 -20.57 12.30 -4.56
CA GLY A 30 -19.62 12.66 -3.49
C GLY A 30 -18.30 13.20 -4.03
N GLU A 31 -17.46 13.73 -3.13
CA GLU A 31 -16.24 14.45 -3.48
C GLU A 31 -15.05 13.91 -2.67
N VAL A 32 -13.85 14.00 -3.25
CA VAL A 32 -12.59 13.60 -2.61
C VAL A 32 -11.71 14.84 -2.44
N TYR A 33 -11.19 15.06 -1.24
CA TYR A 33 -10.39 16.23 -0.89
C TYR A 33 -8.99 15.81 -0.43
N TYR A 34 -7.94 16.39 -1.04
CA TYR A 34 -6.54 16.24 -0.61
C TYR A 34 -5.90 17.61 -0.46
N ASP A 35 -5.79 18.14 0.76
CA ASP A 35 -4.95 19.26 1.25
C ASP A 35 -4.52 20.43 0.32
N SER A 36 -5.09 20.60 -0.87
CA SER A 36 -4.96 21.71 -1.84
C SER A 36 -3.55 22.15 -2.28
N VAL A 37 -2.50 21.31 -2.22
CA VAL A 37 -1.11 21.73 -2.56
C VAL A 37 -0.53 21.01 -3.80
N PRO A 38 0.12 21.73 -4.73
CA PRO A 38 0.85 21.14 -5.86
C PRO A 38 2.14 20.42 -5.43
N ILE A 39 2.42 19.28 -6.04
CA ILE A 39 3.58 18.43 -5.73
C ILE A 39 4.78 18.91 -6.55
N SER A 40 5.78 19.53 -5.91
CA SER A 40 7.11 19.75 -6.50
C SER A 40 8.12 18.84 -5.81
N ILE A 41 9.02 18.23 -6.59
CA ILE A 41 9.78 17.05 -6.18
C ILE A 41 11.29 17.25 -6.44
N THR A 42 12.11 17.03 -5.41
CA THR A 42 13.55 16.75 -5.51
C THR A 42 13.84 15.35 -4.98
N VAL A 43 14.65 14.54 -5.69
CA VAL A 43 14.81 13.10 -5.40
C VAL A 43 16.28 12.68 -5.35
N ASP A 44 16.62 11.83 -4.38
CA ASP A 44 17.82 10.97 -4.40
C ASP A 44 17.43 9.56 -4.86
N VAL A 45 17.81 9.20 -6.09
CA VAL A 45 17.42 7.93 -6.74
C VAL A 45 18.24 6.76 -6.21
N ASP A 46 19.51 6.98 -5.86
CA ASP A 46 20.44 5.89 -5.53
C ASP A 46 20.17 5.32 -4.15
N SER A 47 19.83 6.17 -3.18
CA SER A 47 19.37 5.75 -1.85
C SER A 47 18.16 4.80 -1.93
N ILE A 48 17.22 5.08 -2.82
CA ILE A 48 15.97 4.31 -2.91
C ILE A 48 16.18 2.99 -3.68
N LEU A 49 17.02 3.00 -4.72
CA LEU A 49 17.42 1.76 -5.39
C LEU A 49 18.22 0.82 -4.49
N GLN A 50 18.99 1.37 -3.55
CA GLN A 50 19.67 0.57 -2.51
C GLN A 50 18.68 -0.06 -1.55
N ASP A 51 17.69 0.70 -1.06
CA ASP A 51 16.68 0.23 -0.09
C ASP A 51 15.85 -0.97 -0.60
N ILE A 52 15.71 -1.12 -1.92
CA ILE A 52 14.94 -2.21 -2.55
C ILE A 52 15.80 -3.33 -3.15
N ASN A 53 17.12 -3.29 -2.94
CA ASN A 53 18.10 -4.20 -3.53
C ASN A 53 18.08 -4.22 -5.08
N LEU A 54 17.96 -3.05 -5.73
CA LEU A 54 18.03 -2.91 -7.20
C LEU A 54 19.15 -1.98 -7.69
N LEU A 55 19.99 -1.46 -6.81
CA LEU A 55 21.10 -0.56 -7.18
C LEU A 55 22.03 -1.17 -8.26
N SER A 56 22.32 -2.47 -8.15
CA SER A 56 23.16 -3.20 -9.13
C SER A 56 22.56 -3.32 -10.54
N LYS A 57 21.28 -2.94 -10.70
CA LYS A 57 20.52 -3.03 -11.95
C LYS A 57 20.03 -1.66 -12.43
N LYS A 58 20.61 -0.56 -11.92
CA LYS A 58 20.24 0.82 -12.26
C LYS A 58 20.22 1.10 -13.77
N GLU A 59 21.17 0.52 -14.49
CA GLU A 59 21.34 0.69 -15.95
C GLU A 59 20.57 -0.34 -16.80
N GLN A 60 19.83 -1.26 -16.18
CA GLN A 60 19.02 -2.25 -16.92
C GLN A 60 17.68 -1.66 -17.33
N TYR A 61 17.21 -2.01 -18.53
CA TYR A 61 15.89 -1.59 -18.97
C TYR A 61 14.79 -2.32 -18.16
N PRO A 62 13.62 -1.70 -17.89
CA PRO A 62 12.53 -2.36 -17.17
C PRO A 62 12.08 -3.68 -17.78
N LYS A 63 12.25 -3.87 -19.09
CA LYS A 63 11.96 -5.12 -19.82
C LYS A 63 12.89 -6.29 -19.45
N GLU A 64 14.04 -6.00 -18.87
CA GLU A 64 15.08 -6.97 -18.47
C GLU A 64 14.96 -7.37 -16.99
N LEU A 65 14.08 -6.70 -16.24
CA LEU A 65 13.76 -7.01 -14.86
C LEU A 65 12.72 -8.14 -14.76
N SER A 66 12.87 -9.01 -13.76
CA SER A 66 11.85 -10.00 -13.41
C SER A 66 10.55 -9.32 -12.97
N GLY A 67 9.42 -10.03 -12.98
CA GLY A 67 8.13 -9.47 -12.56
C GLY A 67 8.19 -8.83 -11.16
N GLY A 68 8.85 -9.49 -10.20
CA GLY A 68 9.04 -8.96 -8.86
C GLY A 68 9.99 -7.76 -8.79
N GLN A 69 11.02 -7.72 -9.64
CA GLN A 69 11.91 -6.56 -9.74
C GLN A 69 11.20 -5.34 -10.33
N ARG A 70 10.37 -5.53 -11.37
CA ARG A 70 9.52 -4.45 -11.91
C ARG A 70 8.56 -3.91 -10.87
N ARG A 71 7.94 -4.79 -10.07
CA ARG A 71 7.06 -4.41 -8.95
C ARG A 71 7.80 -3.52 -7.93
N LYS A 72 8.99 -3.93 -7.50
CA LYS A 72 9.85 -3.15 -6.58
C LYS A 72 10.23 -1.79 -7.16
N LEU A 73 10.56 -1.75 -8.46
CA LEU A 73 10.84 -0.50 -9.16
C LEU A 73 9.61 0.41 -9.19
N CYS A 74 8.41 -0.11 -9.50
CA CYS A 74 7.17 0.68 -9.48
C CYS A 74 6.87 1.27 -8.09
N ILE A 75 7.01 0.47 -7.03
CA ILE A 75 6.83 0.95 -5.65
C ILE A 75 7.84 2.06 -5.34
N THR A 76 9.07 1.89 -5.80
CA THR A 76 10.13 2.89 -5.66
C THR A 76 9.79 4.18 -6.35
N LEU A 77 9.38 4.13 -7.62
CA LEU A 77 8.92 5.28 -8.39
C LEU A 77 7.76 6.01 -7.67
N ALA A 78 6.82 5.26 -7.08
CA ALA A 78 5.72 5.84 -6.31
C ALA A 78 6.15 6.51 -4.98
N LEU A 79 7.29 6.10 -4.42
CA LEU A 79 7.88 6.67 -3.20
C LEU A 79 8.90 7.78 -3.50
N LEU A 80 9.32 7.94 -4.76
CA LEU A 80 10.27 8.95 -5.18
C LEU A 80 9.71 10.34 -4.90
N GLY A 81 10.55 11.19 -4.29
CA GLY A 81 10.20 12.59 -4.11
C GLY A 81 9.46 12.96 -2.84
N SER A 82 9.38 12.04 -1.88
CA SER A 82 8.68 12.25 -0.62
C SER A 82 7.25 12.77 -0.77
N PRO A 83 6.41 12.13 -1.62
CA PRO A 83 5.03 12.54 -1.78
C PRO A 83 4.27 12.36 -0.48
N LYS A 84 3.40 13.33 -0.16
CA LYS A 84 2.57 13.30 1.05
C LYS A 84 1.56 12.15 1.05
N TYR A 85 1.05 11.76 -0.12
CA TYR A 85 0.12 10.65 -0.29
C TYR A 85 0.67 9.66 -1.32
N VAL A 86 0.65 8.37 -0.99
CA VAL A 86 1.12 7.28 -1.86
C VAL A 86 0.02 6.24 -1.97
N PHE A 87 -0.26 5.76 -3.18
CA PHE A 87 -1.27 4.72 -3.43
C PHE A 87 -0.60 3.52 -4.08
N LEU A 88 -0.74 2.34 -3.47
CA LEU A 88 -0.16 1.09 -3.93
C LEU A 88 -1.25 0.02 -4.06
N ASP A 89 -1.56 -0.36 -5.30
CA ASP A 89 -2.55 -1.42 -5.57
C ASP A 89 -1.86 -2.81 -5.54
N GLU A 90 -2.20 -3.60 -4.53
CA GLU A 90 -1.70 -4.96 -4.27
C GLU A 90 -0.17 -5.13 -4.39
N PRO A 91 0.66 -4.29 -3.74
CA PRO A 91 2.09 -4.15 -4.03
C PRO A 91 2.89 -5.46 -3.90
N THR A 92 2.42 -6.41 -3.09
CA THR A 92 3.10 -7.66 -2.76
C THR A 92 2.58 -8.91 -3.48
N THR A 93 1.51 -8.79 -4.28
CA THR A 93 0.94 -9.91 -5.04
C THR A 93 1.99 -10.52 -5.97
N GLY A 94 2.11 -11.86 -5.92
CA GLY A 94 3.04 -12.63 -6.76
C GLY A 94 4.50 -12.62 -6.30
N LEU A 95 4.80 -12.10 -5.10
CA LEU A 95 6.15 -12.11 -4.54
C LEU A 95 6.38 -13.26 -3.53
N ASP A 96 7.62 -13.73 -3.50
CA ASP A 96 8.08 -14.67 -2.48
C ASP A 96 8.04 -14.03 -1.06
N PRO A 97 7.94 -14.83 0.02
CA PRO A 97 7.84 -14.31 1.38
C PRO A 97 8.96 -13.33 1.79
N TYR A 98 10.18 -13.56 1.33
CA TYR A 98 11.33 -12.70 1.66
C TYR A 98 11.20 -11.34 0.97
N SER A 99 10.84 -11.30 -0.31
CA SER A 99 10.56 -10.05 -1.02
C SER A 99 9.38 -9.26 -0.44
N ARG A 100 8.33 -9.94 0.05
CA ARG A 100 7.21 -9.28 0.74
C ARG A 100 7.66 -8.58 2.01
N LYS A 101 8.41 -9.28 2.86
CA LYS A 101 8.98 -8.72 4.09
C LYS A 101 9.85 -7.48 3.81
N ASN A 102 10.70 -7.53 2.79
CA ASN A 102 11.54 -6.39 2.39
C ASN A 102 10.69 -5.16 1.98
N ILE A 103 9.58 -5.38 1.27
CA ILE A 103 8.66 -4.29 0.91
C ILE A 103 7.96 -3.74 2.15
N TRP A 104 7.53 -4.59 3.08
CA TRP A 104 6.91 -4.14 4.33
C TRP A 104 7.86 -3.28 5.16
N GLU A 105 9.12 -3.71 5.29
CA GLU A 105 10.17 -2.94 5.97
C GLU A 105 10.47 -1.62 5.26
N LEU A 106 10.51 -1.61 3.93
CA LEU A 106 10.64 -0.39 3.13
C LEU A 106 9.49 0.59 3.40
N LEU A 107 8.25 0.13 3.28
CA LEU A 107 7.06 0.98 3.46
C LEU A 107 6.97 1.50 4.89
N SER A 108 7.30 0.66 5.88
CA SER A 108 7.37 1.07 7.29
C SER A 108 8.43 2.15 7.52
N ARG A 109 9.63 2.03 6.94
CA ARG A 109 10.68 3.07 7.02
C ARG A 109 10.31 4.35 6.28
N LYS A 110 9.67 4.25 5.12
CA LYS A 110 9.31 5.40 4.27
C LYS A 110 7.96 6.02 4.62
N LYS A 111 7.25 5.53 5.65
CA LYS A 111 5.97 6.13 6.05
C LYS A 111 6.16 7.54 6.60
N GLU A 112 7.27 7.84 7.27
CA GLU A 112 7.51 9.17 7.83
C GLU A 112 7.41 10.30 6.76
N GLY A 113 6.69 11.36 7.11
CA GLY A 113 6.21 12.45 6.26
C GLY A 113 4.96 12.16 5.41
N ARG A 114 4.42 10.94 5.41
CA ARG A 114 3.51 10.45 4.36
C ARG A 114 2.30 9.67 4.89
N ILE A 115 1.28 9.57 4.05
CA ILE A 115 0.16 8.64 4.19
C ILE A 115 0.23 7.66 3.02
N ILE A 116 0.31 6.37 3.34
CA ILE A 116 0.43 5.31 2.33
C ILE A 116 -0.85 4.49 2.34
N PHE A 117 -1.58 4.48 1.23
CA PHE A 117 -2.72 3.62 0.99
C PHE A 117 -2.27 2.35 0.27
N VAL A 118 -2.59 1.20 0.84
CA VAL A 118 -2.27 -0.11 0.27
C VAL A 118 -3.56 -0.91 0.10
N THR A 119 -3.81 -1.46 -1.08
CA THR A 119 -4.85 -2.51 -1.21
C THR A 119 -4.20 -3.88 -1.01
N THR A 120 -4.90 -4.79 -0.33
CA THR A 120 -4.47 -6.18 -0.22
C THR A 120 -5.68 -7.08 0.05
N HIS A 121 -5.60 -8.35 -0.33
CA HIS A 121 -6.51 -9.40 0.11
C HIS A 121 -5.91 -10.27 1.23
N TYR A 122 -4.67 -10.00 1.64
CA TYR A 122 -3.95 -10.71 2.69
C TYR A 122 -4.15 -10.01 4.05
N MET A 123 -4.87 -10.66 4.97
CA MET A 123 -5.15 -10.11 6.30
C MET A 123 -3.90 -10.04 7.18
N ASP A 124 -3.00 -11.00 7.03
CA ASP A 124 -1.67 -11.07 7.65
C ASP A 124 -0.80 -9.89 7.24
N GLU A 125 -0.78 -9.54 5.95
CA GLU A 125 -0.10 -8.34 5.47
C GLU A 125 -0.65 -7.07 6.12
N ALA A 126 -1.97 -6.93 6.15
CA ALA A 126 -2.59 -5.76 6.77
C ALA A 126 -2.37 -5.71 8.28
N ASP A 127 -2.34 -6.86 8.98
CA ASP A 127 -2.04 -6.94 10.42
C ASP A 127 -0.60 -6.51 10.74
N LEU A 128 0.36 -6.83 9.88
CA LEU A 128 1.77 -6.52 10.08
C LEU A 128 2.14 -5.10 9.64
N LEU A 129 1.56 -4.61 8.54
CA LEU A 129 1.99 -3.38 7.89
C LEU A 129 1.12 -2.17 8.26
N ALA A 130 -0.18 -2.35 8.46
CA ALA A 130 -1.12 -1.23 8.47
C ALA A 130 -1.39 -0.71 9.88
N ASP A 131 -1.37 0.62 10.02
CA ASP A 131 -1.77 1.30 11.25
C ASP A 131 -3.32 1.29 11.37
N ARG A 132 -4.02 1.43 10.24
CA ARG A 132 -5.49 1.34 10.14
C ARG A 132 -5.92 0.55 8.92
N LYS A 133 -7.12 -0.01 9.02
CA LYS A 133 -7.71 -0.91 8.04
C LYS A 133 -9.11 -0.46 7.69
N MET A 134 -9.47 -0.64 6.44
CA MET A 134 -10.83 -0.50 5.95
C MET A 134 -11.19 -1.77 5.20
N ILE A 135 -12.25 -2.44 5.63
CA ILE A 135 -12.74 -3.64 4.96
C ILE A 135 -13.90 -3.23 4.07
N ILE A 136 -13.80 -3.57 2.78
CA ILE A 136 -14.81 -3.35 1.76
C ILE A 136 -15.41 -4.70 1.37
N SER A 137 -16.73 -4.72 1.24
CA SER A 137 -17.50 -5.84 0.70
C SER A 137 -18.59 -5.30 -0.21
N ASN A 138 -18.69 -5.86 -1.43
CA ASN A 138 -19.71 -5.48 -2.43
C ASN A 138 -19.82 -3.96 -2.65
N GLY A 139 -18.69 -3.25 -2.76
CA GLY A 139 -18.65 -1.80 -2.98
C GLY A 139 -18.98 -0.94 -1.76
N ASN A 140 -19.24 -1.54 -0.60
CA ASN A 140 -19.57 -0.82 0.64
C ASN A 140 -18.47 -1.01 1.70
N ILE A 141 -18.18 0.07 2.43
CA ILE A 141 -17.27 0.01 3.59
C ILE A 141 -18.01 -0.73 4.71
N SER A 142 -17.51 -1.91 5.06
CA SER A 142 -18.10 -2.76 6.11
C SER A 142 -17.60 -2.37 7.50
N CYS A 143 -16.30 -2.06 7.63
CA CYS A 143 -15.71 -1.61 8.89
C CYS A 143 -14.39 -0.87 8.66
N LEU A 144 -14.00 -0.07 9.65
CA LEU A 144 -12.82 0.78 9.60
C LEU A 144 -12.24 0.97 11.00
N GLY A 145 -10.93 0.76 11.17
CA GLY A 145 -10.26 0.89 12.46
C GLY A 145 -8.89 0.21 12.52
N SER A 146 -8.27 0.20 13.70
CA SER A 146 -7.02 -0.54 13.92
C SER A 146 -7.26 -2.05 13.97
N SER A 147 -6.22 -2.84 13.79
CA SER A 147 -6.29 -4.31 13.91
C SER A 147 -6.91 -4.76 15.24
N LEU A 148 -6.53 -4.12 16.34
CA LEU A 148 -7.03 -4.44 17.68
C LEU A 148 -8.51 -4.10 17.82
N PHE A 149 -8.90 -2.90 17.39
CA PHE A 149 -10.29 -2.45 17.43
C PHE A 149 -11.21 -3.39 16.64
N LEU A 150 -10.80 -3.76 15.42
CA LEU A 150 -11.58 -4.67 14.58
C LEU A 150 -11.67 -6.08 15.20
N LYS A 151 -10.57 -6.62 15.76
CA LYS A 151 -10.59 -7.94 16.42
C LYS A 151 -11.54 -7.97 17.63
N GLN A 152 -11.56 -6.89 18.42
CA GLN A 152 -12.49 -6.73 19.54
C GLN A 152 -13.94 -6.60 19.07
N GLN A 153 -14.19 -5.75 18.07
CA GLN A 153 -15.55 -5.50 17.56
C GLN A 153 -16.20 -6.75 16.96
N PHE A 154 -15.42 -7.60 16.29
CA PHE A 154 -15.90 -8.85 15.70
C PHE A 154 -15.75 -10.07 16.62
N ASN A 155 -15.44 -9.86 17.91
CA ASN A 155 -15.36 -10.89 18.94
C ASN A 155 -14.44 -12.08 18.56
N MET A 156 -13.33 -11.78 17.88
CA MET A 156 -12.34 -12.77 17.42
C MET A 156 -11.40 -13.17 18.57
N ASN A 157 -11.98 -13.69 19.66
CA ASN A 157 -11.24 -14.24 20.78
C ASN A 157 -10.79 -15.66 20.39
N TYR A 158 -9.50 -15.83 20.10
CA TYR A 158 -8.92 -17.15 19.93
C TYR A 158 -8.49 -17.67 21.30
N SER A 159 -9.13 -18.73 21.79
CA SER A 159 -8.58 -19.55 22.88
C SER A 159 -7.55 -20.49 22.28
N LEU A 160 -6.27 -20.27 22.59
CA LEU A 160 -5.24 -21.28 22.41
C LEU A 160 -5.23 -22.14 23.66
N ASP A 161 -5.89 -23.30 23.61
CA ASP A 161 -5.60 -24.38 24.55
C ASP A 161 -4.27 -24.99 24.13
N VAL A 162 -3.28 -24.91 25.02
CA VAL A 162 -1.97 -25.58 24.91
C VAL A 162 -2.02 -26.88 25.69
#